data_AF-Q2IPR3-F1
#
_entry.id   AF-Q2IPR3-F1
#
_cell.length_a   1.000
_cell.length_b   1.000
_cell.length_c   1.000
_cell.angle_alpha   90.00
_cell.angle_beta   90.00
_cell.angle_gamma   90.00
#
_symmetry.space_group_name_H-M   'P 1'
#
loop_
_entity.id
_entity.type
_entity.pdbx_description
1 polymer ?
#
loop_
_entity_poly.entity_id
_entity_poly.type
_entity_poly.pdbx_seq_one_letter_code
_entity_poly.pdbx_strand_id
1 'polypeptide(L)'
;MSADAAWQEEAARLRAAPPRHLLFLCVANSARSQMAEGIARALAPASTRISSAGSRPTQVNPLAVAALAEVGIDLSGQRSKGLEEIAPDVDAVITLCAEEVCPVWLGKAVRLHWGLPDPAAQAGDEAARLDAFRRVRDVLRTRLAAVFRQPDADAIRFGPAAPEELGAIRALLERLRLPASDVGAPHQVFIAARSGDELVGCVALERYGEDALLRSLAVVPRLQGAGLGKALHAQVLAEAGRRGVRAVYLLTTTAERFFAQAGFTRTDRASVPAALAASTEFRSLCPASAVCMVKPLPR
;
A
#
# COMPACT_ATOMS: atom_id res chain seq x y z
N MET A 1 -14.68 -24.30 -14.44
CA MET A 1 -14.45 -22.90 -14.03
C MET A 1 -13.98 -22.16 -15.27
N SER A 2 -14.52 -20.97 -15.57
CA SER A 2 -14.02 -20.14 -16.67
C SER A 2 -12.55 -19.77 -16.44
N ALA A 3 -11.77 -19.60 -17.50
CA ALA A 3 -10.39 -19.07 -17.43
C ALA A 3 -10.33 -17.72 -16.69
N ASP A 4 -11.44 -16.96 -16.69
CA ASP A 4 -11.56 -15.70 -15.96
C ASP A 4 -11.63 -15.86 -14.44
N ALA A 5 -12.13 -16.99 -13.93
CA ALA A 5 -12.21 -17.25 -12.49
C ALA A 5 -10.86 -17.69 -11.91
N ALA A 6 -10.02 -18.35 -12.72
CA ALA A 6 -8.76 -18.93 -12.25
C ALA A 6 -7.72 -17.86 -11.87
N TRP A 7 -7.51 -16.84 -12.72
CA TRP A 7 -6.50 -15.82 -12.43
C TRP A 7 -6.85 -14.95 -11.22
N GLN A 8 -8.14 -14.76 -10.92
CA GLN A 8 -8.60 -13.97 -9.77
C GLN A 8 -8.23 -14.64 -8.45
N GLU A 9 -8.40 -15.95 -8.35
CA GLU A 9 -8.01 -16.73 -7.18
C GLU A 9 -6.49 -16.76 -7.00
N GLU A 10 -5.75 -16.93 -8.10
CA GLU A 10 -4.28 -16.84 -8.09
C GLU A 10 -3.80 -15.45 -7.66
N ALA A 11 -4.44 -14.38 -8.14
CA ALA A 11 -4.12 -13.02 -7.73
C ALA A 11 -4.42 -12.79 -6.25
N ALA A 12 -5.55 -13.31 -5.74
CA ALA A 12 -5.90 -13.26 -4.33
C ALA A 12 -4.87 -14.02 -3.47
N ARG A 13 -4.38 -15.17 -3.94
CA ARG A 13 -3.32 -15.94 -3.27
C ARG A 13 -2.01 -15.15 -3.17
N LEU A 14 -1.58 -14.51 -4.26
CA LEU A 14 -0.39 -13.65 -4.24
C LEU A 14 -0.57 -12.45 -3.31
N ARG A 15 -1.77 -11.88 -3.23
CA ARG A 15 -2.06 -10.77 -2.33
C ARG A 15 -2.07 -11.21 -0.85
N ALA A 16 -2.56 -12.41 -0.55
CA ALA A 16 -2.58 -12.97 0.80
C ALA A 16 -1.19 -13.34 1.30
N ALA A 17 -0.30 -13.75 0.40
CA ALA A 17 1.11 -14.04 0.68
C ALA A 17 2.03 -13.33 -0.32
N PRO A 18 2.30 -12.02 -0.13
CA PRO A 18 3.07 -11.22 -1.08
C PRO A 18 4.49 -11.77 -1.29
N PRO A 19 4.89 -12.08 -2.53
CA PRO A 19 6.25 -12.55 -2.80
C PRO A 19 7.27 -11.42 -2.60
N ARG A 20 8.47 -11.77 -2.11
CA ARG A 20 9.61 -10.86 -2.10
C ARG A 20 10.27 -10.82 -3.48
N HIS A 21 10.22 -11.92 -4.23
CA HIS A 21 10.68 -12.00 -5.61
C HIS A 21 9.65 -12.68 -6.52
N LEU A 22 9.12 -11.92 -7.49
CA LEU A 22 8.17 -12.39 -8.50
C LEU A 22 8.84 -12.48 -9.88
N LEU A 23 8.71 -13.64 -10.53
CA LEU A 23 9.28 -13.93 -11.84
C LEU A 23 8.19 -14.16 -12.89
N PHE A 24 8.28 -13.45 -14.02
CA PHE A 24 7.43 -13.66 -15.21
C PHE A 24 8.17 -14.46 -16.29
N LEU A 25 7.56 -15.53 -16.77
CA LEU A 25 8.15 -16.40 -17.79
C LEU A 25 7.36 -16.35 -19.09
N CYS A 26 8.08 -16.20 -20.20
CA CYS A 26 7.59 -16.56 -21.53
C CYS A 26 8.72 -17.22 -22.34
N VAL A 27 8.48 -17.62 -23.59
CA VAL A 27 9.53 -18.28 -24.41
C VAL A 27 10.66 -17.30 -24.75
N ALA A 28 10.33 -16.18 -25.41
CA ALA A 28 11.32 -15.28 -26.01
C ALA A 28 11.79 -14.13 -25.11
N ASN A 29 11.17 -13.95 -23.94
CA ASN A 29 11.35 -12.78 -23.07
C ASN A 29 11.38 -11.45 -23.84
N SER A 30 10.45 -11.29 -24.78
CA SER A 30 10.43 -10.20 -25.76
C SER A 30 9.19 -9.30 -25.61
N ALA A 31 8.01 -9.88 -25.42
CA ALA A 31 6.74 -9.14 -25.35
C ALA A 31 6.01 -9.32 -24.00
N ARG A 32 5.27 -10.42 -23.84
CA ARG A 32 4.40 -10.69 -22.67
C ARG A 32 5.12 -10.51 -21.32
N SER A 33 6.26 -11.16 -21.12
CA SER A 33 6.97 -11.10 -19.82
C SER A 33 7.71 -9.78 -19.58
N GLN A 34 8.13 -9.07 -20.65
CA GLN A 34 8.69 -7.71 -20.54
C GLN A 34 7.60 -6.70 -20.13
N MET A 35 6.42 -6.77 -20.76
CA MET A 35 5.28 -5.95 -20.36
C MET A 35 4.85 -6.23 -18.92
N ALA A 36 4.81 -7.50 -18.53
CA ALA A 36 4.49 -7.89 -17.17
C ALA A 36 5.52 -7.38 -16.15
N GLU A 37 6.83 -7.46 -16.44
CA GLU A 37 7.90 -6.90 -15.60
C GLU A 37 7.75 -5.38 -15.44
N GLY A 38 7.52 -4.64 -16.54
CA GLY A 38 7.32 -3.19 -16.50
C GLY A 38 6.10 -2.77 -15.67
N ILE A 39 4.95 -3.40 -15.91
CA ILE A 39 3.71 -3.11 -15.17
C ILE A 39 3.88 -3.46 -13.69
N ALA A 40 4.44 -4.63 -13.38
CA ALA A 40 4.63 -5.06 -12.00
C ALA A 40 5.62 -4.16 -11.25
N ARG A 41 6.71 -3.72 -11.88
CA ARG A 41 7.64 -2.73 -11.27
C ARG A 41 6.97 -1.40 -10.95
N ALA A 42 6.01 -0.96 -11.78
CA ALA A 42 5.27 0.27 -11.57
C ALA A 42 4.25 0.18 -10.42
N LEU A 43 3.74 -1.03 -10.14
CA LEU A 43 2.66 -1.25 -9.15
C LEU A 43 3.15 -1.82 -7.82
N ALA A 44 4.22 -2.62 -7.83
CA ALA A 44 4.68 -3.35 -6.66
C ALA A 44 5.36 -2.41 -5.64
N PRO A 45 5.33 -2.76 -4.33
CA PRO A 45 6.14 -2.08 -3.33
C PRO A 45 7.63 -2.12 -3.70
N ALA A 46 8.39 -1.08 -3.35
CA ALA A 46 9.83 -0.99 -3.64
C ALA A 46 10.66 -2.15 -3.04
N SER A 47 10.13 -2.84 -2.02
CA SER A 47 10.74 -4.02 -1.41
C SER A 47 10.58 -5.31 -2.21
N THR A 48 9.72 -5.32 -3.24
CA THR A 48 9.46 -6.50 -4.06
C THR A 48 10.36 -6.49 -5.29
N ARG A 49 11.20 -7.51 -5.43
CA ARG A 49 12.00 -7.74 -6.62
C ARG A 49 11.12 -8.31 -7.73
N ILE A 50 11.18 -7.69 -8.91
CA ILE A 50 10.43 -8.11 -10.09
C ILE A 50 11.42 -8.46 -11.20
N SER A 51 11.25 -9.65 -11.77
CA SER A 51 12.08 -10.15 -12.86
C SER A 51 11.24 -10.79 -13.97
N SER A 52 11.79 -10.84 -15.18
CA SER A 52 11.28 -11.67 -16.27
C SER A 52 12.42 -12.46 -16.93
N ALA A 53 12.09 -13.60 -17.54
CA ALA A 53 13.05 -14.41 -18.28
C ALA A 53 12.38 -15.26 -19.37
N GLY A 54 13.20 -15.89 -20.21
CA GLY A 54 12.73 -16.84 -21.21
C GLY A 54 13.74 -17.93 -21.53
N SER A 55 13.26 -19.02 -22.15
CA SER A 55 14.11 -20.15 -22.58
C SER A 55 14.92 -19.84 -23.83
N ARG A 56 14.47 -18.89 -24.65
CA ARG A 56 15.12 -18.48 -25.89
C ARG A 56 15.08 -16.95 -25.99
N PRO A 57 15.76 -16.23 -25.09
CA PRO A 57 15.70 -14.77 -25.05
C PRO A 57 16.15 -14.17 -26.39
N THR A 58 15.47 -13.11 -26.83
CA THR A 58 15.78 -12.40 -28.07
C THR A 58 16.07 -10.92 -27.78
N GLN A 59 15.22 -10.02 -28.25
CA GLN A 59 15.27 -8.59 -27.95
C GLN A 59 13.89 -8.15 -27.45
N VAL A 60 13.85 -7.09 -26.64
CA VAL A 60 12.58 -6.50 -26.21
C VAL A 60 11.84 -6.01 -27.43
N ASN A 61 10.58 -6.42 -27.58
CA ASN A 61 9.80 -6.09 -28.77
C ASN A 61 9.49 -4.58 -28.79
N PRO A 62 9.80 -3.85 -29.88
CA PRO A 62 9.51 -2.41 -29.95
C PRO A 62 8.03 -2.06 -29.72
N LEU A 63 7.09 -2.93 -30.13
CA LEU A 63 5.66 -2.70 -29.89
C LEU A 63 5.26 -2.90 -28.43
N ALA A 64 6.00 -3.71 -27.66
CA ALA A 64 5.82 -3.78 -26.20
C ALA A 64 6.28 -2.49 -25.52
N VAL A 65 7.40 -1.92 -25.99
CA VAL A 65 7.89 -0.60 -25.54
C VAL A 65 6.86 0.48 -25.86
N ALA A 66 6.38 0.54 -27.11
CA ALA A 66 5.37 1.51 -27.53
C ALA A 66 4.06 1.40 -26.74
N ALA A 67 3.54 0.18 -26.57
CA ALA A 67 2.28 -0.05 -25.85
C ALA A 67 2.37 0.36 -24.36
N LEU A 68 3.53 0.19 -23.71
CA LEU A 68 3.72 0.63 -22.33
C LEU A 68 4.03 2.12 -22.20
N ALA A 69 4.71 2.72 -23.17
CA ALA A 69 4.94 4.15 -23.21
C ALA A 69 3.61 4.94 -23.25
N GLU A 70 2.59 4.45 -23.96
CA GLU A 70 1.23 5.04 -23.98
C GLU A 70 0.59 5.22 -22.60
N VAL A 71 1.00 4.41 -21.62
CA VAL A 71 0.47 4.43 -20.25
C VAL A 71 1.50 4.92 -19.22
N GLY A 72 2.58 5.55 -19.71
CA GLY A 72 3.61 6.16 -18.87
C GLY A 72 4.58 5.17 -18.22
N ILE A 73 4.70 3.95 -18.73
CA ILE A 73 5.64 2.94 -18.23
C ILE A 73 6.81 2.82 -19.19
N ASP A 74 8.01 3.13 -18.71
CA ASP A 74 9.24 3.02 -19.48
C ASP A 74 9.88 1.62 -19.35
N LEU A 75 10.18 1.00 -20.49
CA LEU A 75 10.88 -0.29 -20.59
C LEU A 75 12.35 -0.15 -21.01
N SER A 76 12.85 1.06 -21.26
CA SER A 76 14.19 1.31 -21.82
C SER A 76 15.33 0.67 -21.03
N GLY A 77 15.19 0.57 -19.70
CA GLY A 77 16.14 -0.08 -18.81
C GLY A 77 16.03 -1.62 -18.75
N GLN A 78 15.08 -2.23 -19.47
CA GLN A 78 14.88 -3.67 -19.49
C GLN A 78 15.59 -4.30 -20.69
N ARG A 79 16.02 -5.56 -20.52
CA ARG A 79 16.59 -6.38 -21.59
C ARG A 79 15.98 -7.77 -21.58
N SER A 80 16.02 -8.43 -22.72
CA SER A 80 15.74 -9.87 -22.83
C SER A 80 16.87 -10.67 -22.17
N LYS A 81 16.52 -11.66 -21.35
CA LYS A 81 17.47 -12.45 -20.52
C LYS A 81 16.99 -13.88 -20.29
N GLY A 82 17.96 -14.76 -20.07
CA GLY A 82 17.74 -16.19 -19.80
C GLY A 82 17.35 -16.49 -18.35
N LEU A 83 16.96 -17.74 -18.07
CA LEU A 83 16.62 -18.18 -16.71
C LEU A 83 17.87 -18.24 -15.81
N GLU A 84 19.03 -18.50 -16.40
CA GLU A 84 20.33 -18.57 -15.75
C GLU A 84 20.78 -17.25 -15.11
N GLU A 85 20.19 -16.12 -15.55
CA GLU A 85 20.48 -14.79 -15.03
C GLU A 85 19.58 -14.43 -13.82
N ILE A 86 18.60 -15.26 -13.51
CA ILE A 86 17.64 -15.00 -12.44
C ILE A 86 18.17 -15.54 -11.12
N ALA A 87 18.17 -14.68 -10.10
CA ALA A 87 18.55 -15.07 -8.75
C ALA A 87 17.69 -16.25 -8.25
N PRO A 88 18.26 -17.21 -7.51
CA PRO A 88 17.55 -18.45 -7.14
C PRO A 88 16.44 -18.23 -6.10
N ASP A 89 16.38 -17.05 -5.46
CA ASP A 89 15.47 -16.67 -4.38
C ASP A 89 14.06 -16.27 -4.87
N VAL A 90 13.54 -16.92 -5.91
CA VAL A 90 12.20 -16.65 -6.47
C VAL A 90 11.12 -17.28 -5.61
N ASP A 91 10.20 -16.48 -5.09
CA ASP A 91 9.08 -16.95 -4.27
C ASP A 91 7.87 -17.36 -5.13
N ALA A 92 7.65 -16.66 -6.24
CA ALA A 92 6.51 -16.88 -7.12
C ALA A 92 6.89 -16.75 -8.61
N VAL A 93 6.31 -17.61 -9.43
CA VAL A 93 6.50 -17.67 -10.89
C VAL A 93 5.14 -17.60 -11.57
N ILE A 94 5.01 -16.69 -12.53
CA ILE A 94 3.84 -16.57 -13.40
C ILE A 94 4.26 -16.88 -14.83
N THR A 95 3.70 -17.95 -15.40
CA THR A 95 3.86 -18.30 -16.82
C THR A 95 2.78 -17.61 -17.66
N LEU A 96 3.15 -17.05 -18.81
CA LEU A 96 2.28 -16.15 -19.59
C LEU A 96 1.87 -16.69 -20.97
N CYS A 97 2.39 -17.84 -21.39
CA CYS A 97 2.16 -18.40 -22.73
C CYS A 97 0.80 -19.11 -22.77
N ALA A 98 -0.12 -18.77 -23.68
CA ALA A 98 -1.36 -19.53 -23.85
C ALA A 98 -1.17 -20.72 -24.82
N GLU A 99 -0.45 -20.49 -25.92
CA GLU A 99 -0.26 -21.46 -26.99
C GLU A 99 1.07 -22.22 -26.86
N GLU A 100 2.11 -21.55 -26.38
CA GLU A 100 3.45 -22.12 -26.26
C GLU A 100 3.74 -22.70 -24.88
N VAL A 101 4.74 -23.56 -24.80
CA VAL A 101 5.23 -24.08 -23.52
C VAL A 101 6.29 -23.12 -22.96
N CYS A 102 5.89 -22.36 -21.96
CA CYS A 102 6.79 -21.53 -21.18
C CYS A 102 7.88 -22.38 -20.47
N PRO A 103 9.08 -21.81 -20.21
CA PRO A 103 10.13 -22.51 -19.47
C PRO A 103 9.69 -22.87 -18.05
N VAL A 104 10.30 -23.92 -17.50
CA VAL A 104 10.07 -24.39 -16.14
C VAL A 104 11.13 -23.81 -15.21
N TRP A 105 10.68 -23.17 -14.12
CA TRP A 105 11.55 -22.84 -12.99
C TRP A 105 11.72 -24.07 -12.08
N LEU A 106 12.97 -24.47 -11.83
CA LEU A 106 13.28 -25.67 -11.02
C LEU A 106 13.35 -25.40 -9.51
N GLY A 107 13.45 -24.13 -9.11
CA GLY A 107 13.48 -23.73 -7.70
C GLY A 107 12.12 -23.87 -7.00
N LYS A 108 12.13 -23.80 -5.66
CA LYS A 108 10.90 -23.81 -4.85
C LYS A 108 10.19 -22.45 -4.98
N ALA A 109 9.15 -22.41 -5.80
CA ALA A 109 8.30 -21.23 -5.96
C ALA A 109 6.83 -21.62 -6.08
N VAL A 110 5.93 -20.73 -5.67
CA VAL A 110 4.52 -20.80 -6.04
C VAL A 110 4.42 -20.64 -7.55
N ARG A 111 3.77 -21.58 -8.24
CA ARG A 111 3.64 -21.58 -9.71
C ARG A 111 2.21 -21.26 -10.09
N LEU A 112 2.05 -20.25 -10.95
CA LEU A 112 0.78 -19.73 -11.42
C LEU A 112 0.79 -19.64 -12.95
N HIS A 113 -0.39 -19.61 -13.56
CA HIS A 113 -0.52 -19.60 -15.01
C HIS A 113 -1.54 -18.58 -15.51
N TRP A 114 -1.03 -17.55 -16.18
CA TRP A 114 -1.81 -16.47 -16.77
C TRP A 114 -1.63 -16.50 -18.28
N GLY A 115 -2.09 -17.56 -18.94
CA GLY A 115 -2.02 -17.71 -20.39
C GLY A 115 -2.57 -16.47 -21.11
N LEU A 116 -1.76 -15.92 -22.01
CA LEU A 116 -2.08 -14.79 -22.87
C LEU A 116 -1.62 -15.10 -24.31
N PRO A 117 -2.42 -14.70 -25.31
CA PRO A 117 -2.04 -14.89 -26.70
C PRO A 117 -0.74 -14.13 -27.00
N ASP A 118 0.09 -14.66 -27.91
CA ASP A 118 1.27 -13.93 -28.35
C ASP A 118 0.88 -12.72 -29.21
N PRO A 119 1.09 -11.48 -28.74
CA PRO A 119 0.74 -10.31 -29.54
C PRO A 119 1.64 -10.17 -30.78
N ALA A 120 2.83 -10.80 -30.80
CA ALA A 120 3.72 -10.78 -31.95
C ALA A 120 3.26 -11.71 -33.09
N ALA A 121 2.36 -12.67 -32.81
CA ALA A 121 1.78 -13.55 -33.82
C ALA A 121 0.61 -12.91 -34.59
N GLN A 122 0.14 -11.72 -34.16
CA GLN A 122 -0.92 -10.98 -34.86
C GLN A 122 -0.46 -10.58 -36.26
N ALA A 123 -1.17 -11.05 -37.28
CA ALA A 123 -1.02 -10.58 -38.66
C ALA A 123 -1.77 -9.25 -38.87
N GLY A 124 -1.35 -8.49 -39.87
CA GLY A 124 -1.93 -7.20 -40.23
C GLY A 124 -0.89 -6.09 -40.31
N ASP A 125 -1.38 -4.86 -40.45
CA ASP A 125 -0.54 -3.66 -40.43
C ASP A 125 0.00 -3.37 -39.02
N GLU A 126 0.86 -2.35 -38.92
CA GLU A 126 1.49 -1.98 -37.65
C GLU A 126 0.47 -1.56 -36.58
N ALA A 127 -0.63 -0.93 -36.98
CA ALA A 127 -1.70 -0.53 -36.06
C ALA A 127 -2.42 -1.75 -35.48
N ALA A 128 -2.81 -2.71 -36.31
CA ALA A 128 -3.44 -3.96 -35.86
C ALA A 128 -2.52 -4.77 -34.96
N ARG A 129 -1.21 -4.78 -35.26
CA ARG A 129 -0.19 -5.42 -34.41
C ARG A 129 -0.09 -4.69 -33.07
N LEU A 130 0.06 -3.37 -33.05
CA LEU A 130 0.11 -2.58 -31.82
C LEU A 130 -1.14 -2.78 -30.96
N ASP A 131 -2.33 -2.88 -31.57
CA ASP A 131 -3.57 -3.17 -30.86
C ASP A 131 -3.56 -4.54 -30.15
N ALA A 132 -2.90 -5.55 -30.70
CA ALA A 132 -2.70 -6.82 -30.00
C ALA A 132 -1.82 -6.65 -28.75
N PHE A 133 -0.76 -5.83 -28.83
CA PHE A 133 0.06 -5.48 -27.67
C PHE A 133 -0.74 -4.70 -26.62
N ARG A 134 -1.59 -3.74 -27.03
CA ARG A 134 -2.49 -2.99 -26.14
C ARG A 134 -3.45 -3.93 -25.40
N ARG A 135 -4.08 -4.89 -26.10
CA ARG A 135 -4.96 -5.88 -25.46
C ARG A 135 -4.23 -6.69 -24.39
N VAL A 136 -3.03 -7.20 -24.70
CA VAL A 136 -2.22 -7.97 -23.73
C VAL A 136 -1.79 -7.10 -22.55
N ARG A 137 -1.35 -5.86 -22.80
CA ARG A 137 -1.04 -4.86 -21.77
C ARG A 137 -2.23 -4.67 -20.84
N ASP A 138 -3.43 -4.43 -21.35
CA ASP A 138 -4.59 -4.07 -20.54
C ASP A 138 -5.07 -5.25 -19.68
N VAL A 139 -4.97 -6.47 -20.19
CA VAL A 139 -5.18 -7.68 -19.39
C VAL A 139 -4.13 -7.79 -18.28
N LEU A 140 -2.83 -7.62 -18.59
CA LEU A 140 -1.77 -7.66 -17.59
C LEU A 140 -1.94 -6.58 -16.52
N ARG A 141 -2.30 -5.35 -16.91
CA ARG A 141 -2.60 -4.25 -15.98
C ARG A 141 -3.73 -4.62 -15.04
N THR A 142 -4.81 -5.18 -15.56
CA THR A 142 -5.96 -5.62 -14.76
C THR A 142 -5.55 -6.69 -13.73
N ARG A 143 -4.83 -7.73 -14.19
CA ARG A 143 -4.39 -8.84 -13.32
C ARG A 143 -3.39 -8.39 -12.26
N LEU A 144 -2.38 -7.60 -12.65
CA LEU A 144 -1.34 -7.12 -11.74
C LEU A 144 -1.86 -6.05 -10.79
N ALA A 145 -2.79 -5.21 -11.21
CA ALA A 145 -3.49 -4.30 -10.30
C ALA A 145 -4.31 -5.05 -9.26
N ALA A 146 -4.82 -6.25 -9.54
CA ALA A 146 -5.49 -7.08 -8.53
C ALA A 146 -4.51 -7.71 -7.52
N VAL A 147 -3.30 -8.09 -7.96
CA VAL A 147 -2.22 -8.61 -7.09
C VAL A 147 -1.68 -7.52 -6.18
N PHE A 148 -1.28 -6.40 -6.78
CA PHE A 148 -0.67 -5.27 -6.09
C PHE A 148 -1.71 -4.23 -5.68
N ARG A 149 -3.00 -4.61 -5.66
CA ARG A 149 -4.08 -3.74 -5.19
C ARG A 149 -3.70 -3.27 -3.80
N GLN A 150 -3.22 -2.04 -3.71
CA GLN A 150 -3.23 -1.33 -2.45
C GLN A 150 -4.71 -1.21 -2.08
N PRO A 151 -5.12 -1.49 -0.83
CA PRO A 151 -6.45 -1.16 -0.38
C PRO A 151 -6.80 0.24 -0.91
N ASP A 152 -7.82 0.33 -1.76
CA ASP A 152 -8.19 1.60 -2.37
C ASP A 152 -8.36 2.60 -1.22
N ALA A 153 -7.59 3.68 -1.24
CA ALA A 153 -7.77 4.77 -0.29
C ALA A 153 -9.23 5.28 -0.33
N ASP A 154 -9.90 5.12 -1.47
CA ASP A 154 -11.30 5.45 -1.72
C ASP A 154 -12.31 4.42 -1.16
N ALA A 155 -11.88 3.20 -0.83
CA ALA A 155 -12.70 2.20 -0.12
C ALA A 155 -12.51 2.26 1.41
N ILE A 156 -11.66 3.16 1.90
CA ILE A 156 -11.43 3.30 3.33
C ILE A 156 -12.63 3.98 3.98
N ARG A 157 -13.31 3.23 4.83
CA ARG A 157 -14.40 3.75 5.66
C ARG A 157 -13.83 4.29 6.96
N PHE A 158 -14.10 5.55 7.25
CA PHE A 158 -13.77 6.18 8.53
C PHE A 158 -14.98 6.21 9.45
N GLY A 159 -14.77 5.99 10.73
CA GLY A 159 -15.82 6.16 11.74
C GLY A 159 -15.31 5.87 13.15
N PRO A 160 -16.14 6.13 14.18
CA PRO A 160 -15.82 5.75 15.55
C PRO A 160 -15.46 4.27 15.64
N ALA A 161 -14.48 3.91 16.45
CA ALA A 161 -14.18 2.52 16.74
C ALA A 161 -15.23 1.96 17.70
N ALA A 162 -15.75 0.77 17.40
CA ALA A 162 -16.61 0.02 18.31
C ALA A 162 -15.76 -0.60 19.46
N PRO A 163 -16.35 -0.91 20.62
CA PRO A 163 -15.64 -1.54 21.74
C PRO A 163 -14.87 -2.81 21.34
N GLU A 164 -15.42 -3.60 20.42
CA GLU A 164 -14.83 -4.86 19.94
C GLU A 164 -13.55 -4.63 19.12
N GLU A 165 -13.38 -3.44 18.55
CA GLU A 165 -12.21 -3.08 17.74
C GLU A 165 -11.02 -2.59 18.57
N LEU A 166 -11.22 -2.33 19.87
CA LEU A 166 -10.16 -1.87 20.77
C LEU A 166 -9.00 -2.88 20.86
N GLY A 167 -9.29 -4.18 20.76
CA GLY A 167 -8.27 -5.23 20.68
C GLY A 167 -7.40 -5.11 19.42
N ALA A 168 -8.02 -4.86 18.26
CA ALA A 168 -7.31 -4.69 16.99
C ALA A 168 -6.48 -3.39 16.97
N ILE A 169 -7.00 -2.31 17.57
CA ILE A 169 -6.29 -1.05 17.76
C ILE A 169 -5.04 -1.25 18.63
N ARG A 170 -5.19 -1.95 19.76
CA ARG A 170 -4.08 -2.26 20.66
C ARG A 170 -2.99 -3.05 19.92
N ALA A 171 -3.37 -4.10 19.20
CA ALA A 171 -2.44 -4.90 18.40
C ALA A 171 -1.73 -4.09 17.30
N LEU A 172 -2.44 -3.15 16.65
CA LEU A 172 -1.84 -2.24 15.66
C LEU A 172 -0.77 -1.35 16.30
N LEU A 173 -1.10 -0.69 17.41
CA LEU A 173 -0.18 0.21 18.11
C LEU A 173 1.05 -0.53 18.62
N GLU A 174 0.87 -1.71 19.24
CA GLU A 174 1.98 -2.55 19.72
C GLU A 174 2.90 -2.98 18.57
N ARG A 175 2.35 -3.40 17.43
CA ARG A 175 3.13 -3.76 16.23
C ARG A 175 3.94 -2.58 15.70
N LEU A 176 3.44 -1.36 15.83
CA LEU A 176 4.13 -0.13 15.45
C LEU A 176 5.02 0.44 16.57
N ARG A 177 5.15 -0.28 17.70
CA ARG A 177 5.90 0.14 18.89
C ARG A 177 5.42 1.49 19.44
N LEU A 178 4.12 1.73 19.37
CA LEU A 178 3.45 2.88 19.96
C LEU A 178 2.79 2.50 21.30
N PRO A 179 2.65 3.43 22.25
CA PRO A 179 1.96 3.17 23.51
C PRO A 179 0.51 2.72 23.29
N ALA A 180 0.13 1.60 23.92
CA ALA A 180 -1.18 0.97 23.76
C ALA A 180 -1.82 0.49 25.08
N SER A 181 -1.13 0.65 26.21
CA SER A 181 -1.57 0.10 27.51
C SER A 181 -2.92 0.64 27.96
N ASP A 182 -3.20 1.91 27.64
CA ASP A 182 -4.37 2.68 28.03
C ASP A 182 -5.47 2.76 26.96
N VAL A 183 -5.36 1.97 25.88
CA VAL A 183 -6.42 1.83 24.89
C VAL A 183 -7.72 1.39 25.58
N GLY A 184 -8.76 2.20 25.46
CA GLY A 184 -10.07 1.97 26.07
C GLY A 184 -10.34 2.77 27.34
N ALA A 185 -9.49 3.75 27.66
CA ALA A 185 -9.76 4.68 28.77
C ALA A 185 -11.08 5.46 28.56
N PRO A 186 -11.83 5.80 29.64
CA PRO A 186 -13.19 6.34 29.54
C PRO A 186 -13.35 7.65 28.74
N HIS A 187 -12.29 8.44 28.62
CA HIS A 187 -12.31 9.74 27.95
C HIS A 187 -11.79 9.70 26.51
N GLN A 188 -11.50 8.51 26.00
CA GLN A 188 -10.86 8.29 24.72
C GLN A 188 -11.88 7.91 23.64
N VAL A 189 -11.81 8.62 22.52
CA VAL A 189 -12.60 8.31 21.33
C VAL A 189 -11.63 7.98 20.20
N PHE A 190 -11.69 6.75 19.73
CA PHE A 190 -10.94 6.34 18.55
C PHE A 190 -11.77 6.56 17.29
N ILE A 191 -11.11 7.06 16.26
CA ILE A 191 -11.56 6.98 14.88
C ILE A 191 -10.73 5.91 14.19
N ALA A 192 -11.41 4.93 13.61
CA ALA A 192 -10.83 3.82 12.88
C ALA A 192 -10.98 4.04 11.37
N ALA A 193 -9.94 3.69 10.63
CA ALA A 193 -9.95 3.53 9.17
C ALA A 193 -10.04 2.04 8.85
N ARG A 194 -11.03 1.66 8.04
CA ARG A 194 -11.33 0.26 7.70
C ARG A 194 -11.29 0.02 6.21
N SER A 195 -10.61 -1.04 5.79
CA SER A 195 -10.66 -1.57 4.43
C SER A 195 -11.45 -2.88 4.44
N GLY A 196 -12.71 -2.85 4.00
CA GLY A 196 -13.63 -3.96 4.28
C GLY A 196 -13.85 -4.10 5.78
N ASP A 197 -13.49 -5.24 6.35
CA ASP A 197 -13.56 -5.55 7.79
C ASP A 197 -12.19 -5.41 8.50
N GLU A 198 -11.12 -5.09 7.75
CA GLU A 198 -9.77 -4.95 8.32
C GLU A 198 -9.53 -3.53 8.85
N LEU A 199 -9.07 -3.42 10.10
CA LEU A 199 -8.53 -2.17 10.66
C LEU A 199 -7.18 -1.83 10.01
N VAL A 200 -7.13 -0.74 9.26
CA VAL A 200 -5.92 -0.28 8.55
C VAL A 200 -5.30 0.98 9.13
N GLY A 201 -5.98 1.64 10.05
CA GLY A 201 -5.42 2.77 10.79
C GLY A 201 -6.35 3.25 11.89
N CYS A 202 -5.81 4.03 12.81
CA CYS A 202 -6.58 4.65 13.87
C CYS A 202 -5.96 5.98 14.31
N VAL A 203 -6.75 6.77 15.04
CA VAL A 203 -6.32 7.95 15.77
C VAL A 203 -7.25 8.14 16.96
N ALA A 204 -6.73 8.62 18.09
CA ALA A 204 -7.53 8.89 19.28
C ALA A 204 -7.59 10.38 19.59
N LEU A 205 -8.75 10.78 20.12
CA LEU A 205 -9.00 12.07 20.74
C LEU A 205 -9.39 11.84 22.21
N GLU A 206 -8.77 12.58 23.11
CA GLU A 206 -9.13 12.61 24.53
C GLU A 206 -9.52 14.02 24.94
N ARG A 207 -10.66 14.16 25.64
CA ARG A 207 -11.16 15.49 26.02
C ARG A 207 -10.79 15.82 27.46
N TYR A 208 -10.30 17.04 27.66
CA TYR A 208 -9.90 17.60 28.95
C TYR A 208 -10.46 19.03 29.06
N GLY A 209 -11.68 19.15 29.61
CA GLY A 209 -12.39 20.42 29.68
C GLY A 209 -12.79 20.93 28.28
N GLU A 210 -12.33 22.14 27.94
CA GLU A 210 -12.54 22.76 26.62
C GLU A 210 -11.48 22.33 25.60
N ASP A 211 -10.41 21.66 26.00
CA ASP A 211 -9.31 21.28 25.13
C ASP A 211 -9.25 19.76 24.93
N ALA A 212 -8.48 19.31 23.95
CA ALA A 212 -8.32 17.89 23.67
C ALA A 212 -6.88 17.50 23.33
N LEU A 213 -6.59 16.22 23.51
CA LEU A 213 -5.33 15.57 23.17
C LEU A 213 -5.54 14.64 21.97
N LEU A 214 -4.78 14.86 20.89
CA LEU A 214 -4.65 13.95 19.77
C LEU A 214 -3.48 13.01 20.05
N ARG A 215 -3.74 11.70 19.95
CA ARG A 215 -2.74 10.66 20.17
C ARG A 215 -2.97 9.46 19.27
N SER A 216 -2.06 8.49 19.35
CA SER A 216 -2.23 7.16 18.75
C SER A 216 -2.59 7.19 17.26
N LEU A 217 -2.10 8.20 16.52
CA LEU A 217 -2.23 8.26 15.07
C LEU A 217 -1.34 7.20 14.45
N ALA A 218 -1.95 6.18 13.86
CA ALA A 218 -1.27 4.99 13.38
C ALA A 218 -1.90 4.50 12.07
N VAL A 219 -1.05 4.05 11.14
CA VAL A 219 -1.45 3.46 9.86
C VAL A 219 -0.61 2.20 9.64
N VAL A 220 -1.24 1.13 9.14
CA VAL A 220 -0.53 -0.11 8.81
C VAL A 220 0.62 0.16 7.82
N PRO A 221 1.81 -0.47 7.98
CA PRO A 221 3.00 -0.12 7.19
C PRO A 221 2.78 -0.07 5.68
N ARG A 222 2.01 -1.04 5.15
CA ARG A 222 1.70 -1.15 3.71
C ARG A 222 0.85 -0.01 3.13
N LEU A 223 0.22 0.82 3.97
CA LEU A 223 -0.58 1.98 3.58
C LEU A 223 0.00 3.31 4.07
N GLN A 224 1.19 3.29 4.66
CA GLN A 224 1.90 4.52 5.01
C GLN A 224 2.35 5.25 3.74
N GLY A 225 2.33 6.58 3.75
CA GLY A 225 2.61 7.41 2.57
C GLY A 225 1.43 7.59 1.60
N ALA A 226 0.38 6.76 1.70
CA ALA A 226 -0.82 6.83 0.84
C ALA A 226 -1.85 7.91 1.25
N GLY A 227 -1.46 8.88 2.08
CA GLY A 227 -2.36 9.95 2.55
C GLY A 227 -3.31 9.59 3.70
N LEU A 228 -3.41 8.31 4.09
CA LEU A 228 -4.35 7.85 5.13
C LEU A 228 -4.15 8.53 6.49
N GLY A 229 -2.90 8.83 6.88
CA GLY A 229 -2.61 9.59 8.10
C GLY A 229 -3.20 11.00 8.08
N LYS A 230 -3.17 11.68 6.92
CA LYS A 230 -3.79 13.00 6.74
C LYS A 230 -5.31 12.90 6.83
N ALA A 231 -5.90 11.84 6.27
CA ALA A 231 -7.34 11.59 6.33
C ALA A 231 -7.81 11.32 7.77
N LEU A 232 -7.14 10.42 8.51
CA LEU A 232 -7.41 10.17 9.93
C LEU A 232 -7.30 11.46 10.76
N HIS A 233 -6.26 12.25 10.52
CA HIS A 233 -6.09 13.55 11.15
C HIS A 233 -7.28 14.51 10.85
N ALA A 234 -7.76 14.57 9.60
CA ALA A 234 -8.91 15.40 9.27
C ALA A 234 -10.18 14.92 10.00
N GLN A 235 -10.40 13.61 10.07
CA GLN A 235 -11.55 13.03 10.78
C GLN A 235 -11.52 13.34 12.27
N VAL A 236 -10.34 13.28 12.92
CA VAL A 236 -10.25 13.55 14.36
C VAL A 236 -10.42 15.03 14.69
N LEU A 237 -9.98 15.95 13.82
CA LEU A 237 -10.26 17.37 13.98
C LEU A 237 -11.74 17.69 13.76
N ALA A 238 -12.40 17.05 12.80
CA ALA A 238 -13.84 17.19 12.62
C ALA A 238 -14.61 16.72 13.88
N GLU A 239 -14.17 15.61 14.48
CA GLU A 239 -14.74 15.13 15.74
C GLU A 239 -14.49 16.10 16.91
N ALA A 240 -13.28 16.67 17.01
CA ALA A 240 -12.98 17.69 18.01
C ALA A 240 -13.89 18.93 17.85
N GLY A 241 -14.10 19.38 16.61
CA GLY A 241 -15.01 20.49 16.30
C GLY A 241 -16.46 20.18 16.69
N ARG A 242 -16.98 18.98 16.37
CA ARG A 242 -18.34 18.54 16.80
C ARG A 242 -18.51 18.54 18.32
N ARG A 243 -17.43 18.33 19.06
CA ARG A 243 -17.42 18.32 20.53
C ARG A 243 -17.21 19.70 21.16
N GLY A 244 -17.08 20.75 20.36
CA GLY A 244 -16.84 22.12 20.85
C GLY A 244 -15.47 22.29 21.51
N VAL A 245 -14.45 21.55 21.04
CA VAL A 245 -13.08 21.68 21.54
C VAL A 245 -12.48 22.99 21.04
N ARG A 246 -11.87 23.76 21.94
CA ARG A 246 -11.19 25.04 21.67
C ARG A 246 -9.82 24.85 21.01
N ALA A 247 -9.03 23.91 21.50
CA ALA A 247 -7.73 23.59 20.92
C ALA A 247 -7.38 22.10 21.06
N VAL A 248 -6.66 21.59 20.07
CA VAL A 248 -6.12 20.23 20.07
C VAL A 248 -4.62 20.29 20.31
N TYR A 249 -4.16 19.52 21.28
CA TYR A 249 -2.76 19.36 21.64
C TYR A 249 -2.27 17.99 21.22
N LEU A 250 -0.96 17.84 21.02
CA LEU A 250 -0.33 16.54 20.81
C LEU A 250 1.12 16.54 21.31
N LEU A 251 1.64 15.33 21.50
CA LEU A 251 3.04 15.07 21.78
C LEU A 251 3.60 14.18 20.67
N THR A 252 4.76 14.54 20.12
CA THR A 252 5.39 13.75 19.06
C THR A 252 6.91 13.76 19.17
N THR A 253 7.53 12.62 18.85
CA THR A 253 9.00 12.48 18.78
C THR A 253 9.49 12.40 17.33
N THR A 254 8.69 11.86 16.42
CA THR A 254 9.10 11.54 15.04
C THR A 254 8.22 12.18 13.96
N ALA A 255 7.07 12.76 14.31
CA ALA A 255 6.07 13.23 13.33
C ALA A 255 5.86 14.75 13.34
N GLU A 256 6.80 15.52 13.90
CA GLU A 256 6.66 16.97 14.02
C GLU A 256 6.41 17.66 12.67
N ARG A 257 7.20 17.33 11.64
CA ARG A 257 7.03 17.91 10.29
C ARG A 257 5.65 17.63 9.71
N PHE A 258 5.11 16.44 9.95
CA PHE A 258 3.76 16.07 9.50
C PHE A 258 2.70 16.96 10.16
N PHE A 259 2.78 17.16 11.48
CA PHE A 259 1.81 17.98 12.20
C PHE A 259 1.97 19.48 11.94
N ALA A 260 3.20 19.96 11.74
CA ALA A 260 3.45 21.33 11.32
C ALA A 260 2.76 21.66 9.97
N GLN A 261 2.87 20.76 8.99
CA GLN A 261 2.15 20.88 7.72
C GLN A 261 0.62 20.78 7.87
N ALA A 262 0.15 20.14 8.94
CA ALA A 262 -1.27 20.05 9.28
C ALA A 262 -1.78 21.26 10.08
N GLY A 263 -0.95 22.29 10.30
CA GLY A 263 -1.30 23.54 10.97
C GLY A 263 -1.15 23.52 12.49
N PHE A 264 -0.41 22.56 13.05
CA PHE A 264 0.00 22.61 14.45
C PHE A 264 1.26 23.46 14.61
N THR A 265 1.34 24.22 15.69
CA THR A 265 2.53 24.99 16.08
C THR A 265 3.14 24.42 17.35
N ARG A 266 4.46 24.50 17.51
CA ARG A 266 5.12 24.14 18.77
C ARG A 266 4.57 24.99 19.91
N THR A 267 4.43 24.39 21.09
CA THR A 267 4.06 25.08 22.34
C THR A 267 4.86 24.51 23.51
N ASP A 268 5.01 25.29 24.58
CA ASP A 268 5.67 24.81 25.79
C ASP A 268 4.76 23.83 26.54
N ARG A 269 5.31 22.72 27.04
CA ARG A 269 4.58 21.79 27.92
C ARG A 269 4.12 22.47 29.20
N ALA A 270 4.82 23.50 29.69
CA ALA A 270 4.39 24.30 30.84
C ALA A 270 3.19 25.20 30.54
N SER A 271 2.91 25.46 29.25
CA SER A 271 1.81 26.33 28.82
C SER A 271 0.50 25.58 28.52
N VAL A 272 0.50 24.25 28.62
CA VAL A 272 -0.70 23.45 28.36
C VAL A 272 -1.69 23.56 29.52
N PRO A 273 -3.01 23.46 29.26
CA PRO A 273 -4.03 23.46 30.31
C PRO A 273 -3.74 22.40 31.39
N ALA A 274 -3.96 22.75 32.67
CA ALA A 274 -3.64 21.87 33.79
C ALA A 274 -4.33 20.49 33.70
N ALA A 275 -5.56 20.45 33.19
CA ALA A 275 -6.28 19.20 32.96
C ALA A 275 -5.58 18.29 31.94
N LEU A 276 -5.00 18.86 30.88
CA LEU A 276 -4.19 18.13 29.89
C LEU A 276 -2.82 17.72 30.46
N ALA A 277 -2.17 18.59 31.23
CA ALA A 277 -0.89 18.28 31.87
C ALA A 277 -1.00 17.07 32.82
N ALA A 278 -2.19 16.83 33.38
CA ALA A 278 -2.48 15.69 34.24
C ALA A 278 -2.74 14.38 33.47
N SER A 279 -2.79 14.38 32.14
CA SER A 279 -3.07 13.18 31.33
C SER A 279 -1.95 12.13 31.42
N THR A 280 -2.28 10.88 31.14
CA THR A 280 -1.33 9.75 31.16
C THR A 280 -0.17 9.98 30.17
N GLU A 281 -0.40 10.67 29.06
CA GLU A 281 0.64 10.93 28.05
C GLU A 281 1.64 11.97 28.49
N PHE A 282 1.17 13.03 29.14
CA PHE A 282 2.08 14.04 29.67
C PHE A 282 2.87 13.52 30.88
N ARG A 283 2.27 12.64 31.69
CA ARG A 283 2.92 12.12 32.89
C ARG A 283 3.84 10.93 32.64
N SER A 284 3.46 9.99 31.77
CA SER A 284 4.10 8.66 31.75
C SER A 284 4.34 8.01 30.39
N LEU A 285 3.56 8.33 29.35
CA LEU A 285 3.68 7.59 28.07
C LEU A 285 4.56 8.27 27.03
N CYS A 286 4.64 9.60 27.03
CA CYS A 286 5.54 10.32 26.14
C CYS A 286 6.75 10.84 26.92
N PRO A 287 7.99 10.62 26.42
CA PRO A 287 9.19 11.08 27.12
C PRO A 287 9.22 12.60 27.26
N ALA A 288 10.00 13.12 28.21
CA ALA A 288 10.24 14.55 28.39
C ALA A 288 10.75 15.25 27.10
N SER A 289 11.42 14.51 26.23
CA SER A 289 11.94 14.96 24.93
C SER A 289 10.89 15.07 23.81
N ALA A 290 9.66 14.59 24.00
CA ALA A 290 8.61 14.74 23.00
C ALA A 290 8.24 16.21 22.79
N VAL A 291 8.18 16.63 21.53
CA VAL A 291 7.76 17.97 21.13
C VAL A 291 6.26 18.11 21.37
N CYS A 292 5.88 19.15 22.10
CA CYS A 292 4.48 19.52 22.29
C CYS A 292 4.03 20.49 21.20
N MET A 293 2.87 20.22 20.62
CA MET A 293 2.30 21.05 19.58
C MET A 293 0.81 21.30 19.85
N VAL A 294 0.30 22.43 19.37
CA VAL A 294 -1.09 22.86 19.53
C VAL A 294 -1.66 23.34 18.21
N LYS A 295 -2.96 23.12 18.02
CA LYS A 295 -3.77 23.69 16.96
C LYS A 295 -5.08 24.24 17.53
N PRO A 296 -5.26 25.57 17.56
CA PRO A 296 -6.55 26.17 17.87
C PRO A 296 -7.60 25.75 16.84
N LEU A 297 -8.82 25.48 17.28
CA LEU A 297 -9.96 25.25 16.39
C LEU A 297 -10.82 26.52 16.28
N PRO A 298 -11.36 26.84 15.10
CA PRO A 298 -12.33 27.91 14.97
C PRO A 298 -13.58 27.58 15.80
N ARG A 299 -14.13 28.60 16.45
CA ARG A 299 -15.39 28.53 17.19
C ARG A 299 -16.58 28.51 16.26
#